data_AF-A0A536VVA7-F1
#
_entry.id   AF-A0A536VVA7-F1
#
_cell.length_a   1.000
_cell.length_b   1.000
_cell.length_c   1.000
_cell.angle_alpha   90.00
_cell.angle_beta   90.00
_cell.angle_gamma   90.00
#
_symmetry.space_group_name_H-M   'P 1'
#
loop_
_entity.id
_entity.type
_entity.pdbx_description
1 polymer ?
#
loop_
_entity_poly.entity_id
_entity_poly.type
_entity_poly.pdbx_seq_one_letter_code
_entity_poly.pdbx_strand_id
1 'polypeptide(L)'
;MNMNTNAVHKISSHPRWVATMYEFVAPHWDSLVNGPWAESIASTRLSVQEMQGWILQIYPFIYDFPKFLAEALIKVEDDFSRTFLIENIRIEKAHAEHWLWMGEGFGLDRQQMLDLAEGGTPPLRDVQSLTDWVWRVNTKGSLAE
;
A
#
# COMPACT_ATOMS: atom_id res chain seq x y z
N MET A 1 -23.97 -22.28 -20.00
CA MET A 1 -22.54 -21.93 -20.15
C MET A 1 -21.89 -22.19 -18.80
N ASN A 2 -21.27 -23.37 -18.63
CA ASN A 2 -20.73 -23.80 -17.35
C ASN A 2 -19.39 -23.09 -17.12
N MET A 3 -19.34 -22.19 -16.14
CA MET A 3 -18.07 -21.66 -15.63
C MET A 3 -17.32 -22.78 -14.92
N ASN A 4 -16.14 -23.12 -15.44
CA ASN A 4 -15.26 -24.09 -14.84
C ASN A 4 -14.64 -23.50 -13.57
N THR A 5 -15.21 -23.81 -12.42
CA THR A 5 -14.73 -23.40 -11.08
C THR A 5 -13.40 -24.06 -10.67
N ASN A 6 -12.80 -24.89 -11.53
CA ASN A 6 -11.52 -25.59 -11.30
C ASN A 6 -10.36 -25.05 -12.15
N ALA A 7 -10.45 -23.86 -12.73
CA ALA A 7 -9.26 -23.20 -13.29
C ALA A 7 -8.37 -22.71 -12.13
N VAL A 8 -7.74 -23.65 -11.43
CA VAL A 8 -6.60 -23.37 -10.55
C VAL A 8 -5.56 -22.71 -11.43
N HIS A 9 -5.33 -21.41 -11.25
CA HIS A 9 -4.20 -20.72 -11.86
C HIS A 9 -2.94 -21.49 -11.43
N LYS A 10 -2.39 -22.28 -12.35
CA LYS A 10 -1.17 -23.04 -12.09
C LYS A 10 -0.06 -22.01 -12.02
N ILE A 11 0.45 -21.75 -10.81
CA ILE A 11 1.61 -20.89 -10.61
C ILE A 11 2.76 -21.56 -11.37
N SER A 12 3.10 -21.04 -12.54
CA SER A 12 4.30 -21.45 -13.26
C SER A 12 5.50 -20.94 -12.48
N SER A 13 6.61 -21.70 -12.50
CA SER A 13 7.87 -21.22 -11.96
C SER A 13 8.22 -19.87 -12.59
N HIS A 14 8.55 -18.90 -11.75
CA HIS A 14 9.05 -17.62 -12.22
C HIS A 14 10.27 -17.80 -13.14
N PRO A 15 10.46 -16.96 -14.17
CA PRO A 15 11.72 -16.90 -14.89
C PRO A 15 12.90 -16.72 -13.92
N ARG A 16 14.07 -17.25 -14.26
CA ARG A 16 15.22 -17.23 -13.35
C ARG A 16 15.56 -15.84 -12.81
N TRP A 17 15.47 -14.80 -13.64
CA TRP A 17 15.77 -13.42 -13.21
C TRP A 17 14.79 -12.93 -12.14
N VAL A 18 13.51 -13.32 -12.22
CA VAL A 18 12.49 -12.98 -11.21
C VAL A 18 12.79 -13.72 -9.92
N ALA A 19 13.16 -15.01 -9.98
CA ALA A 19 13.57 -15.77 -8.80
C ALA A 19 14.78 -15.13 -8.11
N THR A 20 15.80 -14.71 -8.87
CA THR A 20 16.96 -13.99 -8.32
C THR A 20 16.58 -12.63 -7.71
N MET A 21 15.63 -11.90 -8.29
CA MET A 21 15.11 -10.67 -7.70
C MET A 21 14.42 -10.95 -6.36
N TYR A 22 13.59 -11.99 -6.26
CA TYR A 22 12.98 -12.41 -5.00
C TYR A 22 14.02 -12.77 -3.94
N GLU A 23 15.02 -13.58 -4.31
CA GLU A 23 16.13 -13.94 -3.41
C GLU A 23 16.89 -12.71 -2.89
N PHE A 24 17.10 -11.70 -3.76
CA PHE A 24 17.77 -10.46 -3.39
C PHE A 24 16.95 -9.61 -2.41
N VAL A 25 15.64 -9.49 -2.63
CA VAL A 25 14.76 -8.66 -1.78
C VAL A 25 14.38 -9.37 -0.48
N ALA A 26 14.42 -10.71 -0.43
CA ALA A 26 13.94 -11.51 0.69
C ALA A 26 14.47 -11.08 2.08
N PRO A 27 15.78 -10.83 2.29
CA PRO A 27 16.27 -10.42 3.61
C PRO A 27 15.68 -9.08 4.09
N HIS A 28 15.45 -8.14 3.17
CA HIS A 28 14.85 -6.84 3.47
C HIS A 28 13.36 -6.99 3.78
N TRP A 29 12.66 -7.81 2.98
CA TRP A 29 11.26 -8.13 3.20
C TRP A 29 11.06 -8.83 4.55
N ASP A 30 11.83 -9.87 4.83
CA ASP A 30 11.74 -10.66 6.05
C ASP A 30 12.03 -9.83 7.30
N SER A 31 13.02 -8.93 7.24
CA SER A 31 13.30 -8.01 8.34
C SER A 31 12.15 -7.03 8.62
N LEU A 32 11.33 -6.70 7.61
CA LEU A 32 10.17 -5.84 7.77
C LEU A 32 8.98 -6.63 8.33
N VAL A 33 8.60 -7.75 7.68
CA VAL A 33 7.39 -8.50 8.03
C VAL A 33 7.54 -9.35 9.29
N ASN A 34 8.75 -9.75 9.64
CA ASN A 34 9.07 -10.47 10.88
C ASN A 34 9.85 -9.59 11.88
N GLY A 35 9.92 -8.29 11.63
CA GLY A 35 10.68 -7.36 12.44
C GLY A 35 10.03 -7.04 13.79
N PRO A 36 10.76 -6.31 14.66
CA PRO A 36 10.28 -5.94 16.00
C PRO A 36 8.94 -5.21 15.99
N TRP A 37 8.69 -4.39 14.97
CA TRP A 37 7.43 -3.67 14.80
C TRP A 37 6.26 -4.63 14.56
N ALA A 38 6.39 -5.54 13.58
CA ALA A 38 5.35 -6.52 13.24
C ALA A 38 5.05 -7.45 14.42
N GLU A 39 6.10 -7.94 15.09
CA GLU A 39 5.94 -8.78 16.28
C GLU A 39 5.23 -8.02 17.41
N SER A 40 5.55 -6.73 17.59
CA SER A 40 4.95 -5.92 18.67
C SER A 40 3.48 -5.60 18.43
N ILE A 41 3.05 -5.43 17.19
CA ILE A 41 1.62 -5.33 16.86
C ILE A 41 0.92 -6.67 17.09
N ALA A 42 1.47 -7.76 16.55
CA ALA A 42 0.86 -9.08 16.64
C ALA A 42 0.71 -9.58 18.09
N SER A 43 1.65 -9.19 18.96
CA SER A 43 1.66 -9.53 20.40
C SER A 43 1.05 -8.44 21.29
N THR A 44 0.39 -7.43 20.73
CA THR A 44 -0.26 -6.33 21.48
C THR A 44 0.68 -5.59 22.46
N ARG A 45 1.95 -5.42 22.07
CA ARG A 45 2.98 -4.74 22.87
C ARG A 45 3.07 -3.24 22.61
N LEU A 46 2.57 -2.75 21.47
CA LEU A 46 2.46 -1.31 21.24
C LEU A 46 1.33 -0.73 22.10
N SER A 47 1.62 0.41 22.73
CA SER A 47 0.62 1.20 23.43
C SER A 47 -0.44 1.75 22.46
N VAL A 48 -1.61 2.11 23.00
CA VAL A 48 -2.66 2.75 22.21
C VAL A 48 -2.16 4.03 21.56
N GLN A 49 -1.34 4.82 22.26
CA GLN A 49 -0.76 6.06 21.74
C GLN A 49 0.19 5.80 20.56
N GLU A 50 1.00 4.75 20.63
CA GLU A 50 1.87 4.36 19.51
C GLU A 50 1.05 3.88 18.31
N MET A 51 -0.02 3.11 18.54
CA MET A 51 -0.94 2.68 17.47
C MET A 51 -1.65 3.88 16.83
N GLN A 52 -2.18 4.79 17.63
CA GLN A 52 -2.78 6.05 17.17
C GLN A 52 -1.80 6.86 16.31
N GLY A 53 -0.56 7.00 16.78
CA GLY A 53 0.50 7.68 16.03
C GLY A 53 0.74 7.01 14.68
N TRP A 54 0.92 5.69 14.64
CA TRP A 54 1.16 4.96 13.40
C TRP A 54 -0.02 5.07 12.42
N ILE A 55 -1.26 4.84 12.89
CA ILE A 55 -2.48 4.89 12.07
C ILE A 55 -2.68 6.29 11.48
N LEU A 56 -2.55 7.34 12.31
CA LEU A 56 -2.71 8.72 11.89
C LEU A 56 -1.67 9.08 10.83
N GLN A 57 -0.39 8.78 11.08
CA GLN A 57 0.71 9.22 10.21
C GLN A 57 0.72 8.51 8.85
N ILE A 58 0.27 7.25 8.77
CA ILE A 58 0.22 6.50 7.51
C ILE A 58 -1.03 6.84 6.68
N TYR A 59 -2.09 7.40 7.27
CA TYR A 59 -3.33 7.65 6.56
C TYR A 59 -3.18 8.48 5.26
N PRO A 60 -2.37 9.55 5.19
CA PRO A 60 -2.14 10.27 3.93
C PRO A 60 -1.61 9.38 2.80
N PHE A 61 -0.72 8.42 3.10
CA PHE A 61 -0.21 7.47 2.10
C PHE A 61 -1.33 6.55 1.58
N ILE A 62 -2.17 6.03 2.47
CA ILE A 62 -3.32 5.17 2.12
C ILE A 62 -4.35 5.95 1.30
N TYR A 63 -4.60 7.20 1.69
CA TYR A 63 -5.49 8.11 0.98
C TYR A 63 -5.00 8.41 -0.45
N ASP A 64 -3.70 8.57 -0.64
CA ASP A 64 -3.08 8.83 -1.95
C ASP A 64 -2.88 7.57 -2.81
N PHE A 65 -3.02 6.37 -2.25
CA PHE A 65 -2.71 5.12 -2.96
C PHE A 65 -3.41 4.97 -4.32
N PRO A 66 -4.71 5.28 -4.47
CA PRO A 66 -5.37 5.25 -5.78
C PRO A 66 -4.77 6.23 -6.80
N LYS A 67 -4.15 7.32 -6.34
CA LYS A 67 -3.51 8.31 -7.21
C LYS A 67 -2.21 7.77 -7.79
N PHE A 68 -1.45 6.98 -7.04
CA PHE A 68 -0.27 6.28 -7.57
C PHE A 68 -0.66 5.31 -8.69
N LEU A 69 -1.74 4.55 -8.50
CA LEU A 69 -2.25 3.66 -9.53
C LEU A 69 -2.73 4.42 -10.78
N ALA A 70 -3.28 5.63 -10.61
CA ALA A 70 -3.66 6.49 -11.73
C ALA A 70 -2.43 6.98 -12.53
N GLU A 71 -1.34 7.36 -11.86
CA GLU A 71 -0.06 7.68 -12.52
C GLU A 71 0.53 6.47 -13.25
N ALA A 72 0.40 5.26 -12.68
CA ALA A 72 0.78 4.04 -13.39
C ALA A 72 -0.09 3.81 -14.64
N LEU A 73 -1.41 4.02 -14.53
CA LEU A 73 -2.38 3.77 -15.59
C LEU A 73 -2.11 4.61 -16.85
N ILE A 74 -1.66 5.86 -16.71
CA ILE A 74 -1.35 6.71 -17.87
C ILE A 74 -0.12 6.22 -18.66
N LYS A 75 0.69 5.34 -18.09
CA LYS A 75 1.88 4.75 -18.72
C LYS A 75 1.60 3.40 -19.40
N VAL A 76 0.37 2.87 -19.29
CA VAL A 76 0.04 1.53 -19.77
C VAL A 76 -0.14 1.47 -21.29
N GLU A 77 0.52 0.49 -21.90
CA GLU A 77 0.40 0.16 -23.32
C GLU A 77 -0.50 -1.06 -23.60
N ASP A 78 -0.56 -2.02 -22.68
CA ASP A 78 -1.28 -3.29 -22.87
C ASP A 78 -2.66 -3.33 -22.16
N ASP A 79 -3.60 -4.09 -22.73
CA ASP A 79 -4.98 -4.17 -22.23
C ASP A 79 -5.10 -4.87 -20.87
N PHE A 80 -4.19 -5.80 -20.57
CA PHE A 80 -4.22 -6.54 -19.31
C PHE A 80 -3.90 -5.62 -18.14
N SER A 81 -2.76 -4.91 -18.20
CA SER A 81 -2.34 -3.95 -17.17
C SER A 81 -3.37 -2.83 -17.02
N ARG A 82 -3.99 -2.39 -18.12
CA ARG A 82 -5.00 -1.33 -18.13
C ARG A 82 -6.23 -1.75 -17.34
N THR A 83 -6.75 -2.93 -17.66
CA THR A 83 -7.91 -3.50 -16.97
C THR A 83 -7.61 -3.71 -15.49
N PHE A 84 -6.45 -4.32 -15.19
CA PHE A 84 -6.01 -4.56 -13.82
C PHE A 84 -5.98 -3.26 -12.99
N LEU A 85 -5.34 -2.20 -13.48
CA LEU A 85 -5.23 -0.94 -12.73
C LEU A 85 -6.59 -0.24 -12.57
N ILE A 86 -7.44 -0.21 -13.60
CA ILE A 86 -8.77 0.40 -13.51
C ILE A 86 -9.63 -0.29 -12.45
N GLU A 87 -9.60 -1.62 -12.41
CA GLU A 87 -10.35 -2.40 -11.41
C GLU A 87 -9.80 -2.16 -9.99
N ASN A 88 -8.48 -2.13 -9.83
CA ASN A 88 -7.86 -1.91 -8.52
C ASN A 88 -8.08 -0.48 -7.99
N ILE A 89 -8.02 0.56 -8.83
CA ILE A 89 -8.33 1.94 -8.40
C ILE A 89 -9.72 2.03 -7.76
N ARG A 90 -10.69 1.30 -8.31
CA ARG A 90 -12.05 1.26 -7.75
C ARG A 90 -12.10 0.58 -6.39
N ILE A 91 -11.33 -0.49 -6.19
CA ILE A 91 -11.26 -1.24 -4.93
C ILE A 91 -10.59 -0.38 -3.85
N GLU A 92 -9.44 0.21 -4.18
CA GLU A 92 -8.64 1.00 -3.24
C GLU A 92 -9.37 2.23 -2.68
N LYS A 93 -10.37 2.76 -3.42
CA LYS A 93 -11.23 3.85 -2.90
C LYS A 93 -11.90 3.49 -1.57
N ALA A 94 -12.28 2.22 -1.36
CA ALA A 94 -12.91 1.79 -0.11
C ALA A 94 -11.91 1.65 1.05
N HIS A 95 -10.63 1.42 0.74
CA HIS A 95 -9.62 1.17 1.76
C HIS A 95 -9.30 2.41 2.62
N ALA A 96 -9.35 3.60 2.03
CA ALA A 96 -9.21 4.84 2.79
C ALA A 96 -10.30 4.98 3.87
N GLU A 97 -11.55 4.62 3.53
CA GLU A 97 -12.66 4.65 4.49
C GLU A 97 -12.48 3.60 5.59
N HIS A 98 -12.06 2.38 5.24
CA HIS A 98 -11.76 1.34 6.22
C HIS A 98 -10.63 1.76 7.19
N TRP A 99 -9.64 2.49 6.70
CA TRP A 99 -8.57 3.02 7.54
C TRP A 99 -9.06 4.07 8.54
N LEU A 100 -10.00 4.92 8.12
CA LEU A 100 -10.67 5.87 9.03
C LEU A 100 -11.40 5.13 10.14
N TRP A 101 -12.17 4.08 9.81
CA TRP A 101 -12.86 3.27 10.82
C TRP A 101 -11.89 2.60 11.80
N MET A 102 -10.74 2.13 11.29
CA MET A 102 -9.69 1.60 12.16
C MET A 102 -9.16 2.69 13.10
N GLY A 103 -8.90 3.91 12.60
CA GLY A 103 -8.47 5.03 13.42
C GLY A 103 -9.48 5.42 14.50
N GLU A 104 -10.76 5.55 14.14
CA GLU A 104 -11.86 5.81 15.08
C GLU A 104 -11.95 4.72 16.16
N GLY A 105 -11.74 3.45 15.78
CA GLY A 105 -11.68 2.32 16.71
C GLY A 105 -10.54 2.41 17.74
N PHE A 106 -9.42 3.05 17.38
CA PHE A 106 -8.34 3.39 18.30
C PHE A 106 -8.52 4.74 19.00
N GLY A 107 -9.64 5.43 18.78
CA GLY A 107 -9.98 6.71 19.41
C GLY A 107 -9.37 7.95 18.73
N LEU A 108 -8.92 7.84 17.48
CA LEU A 108 -8.55 9.01 16.68
C LEU A 108 -9.80 9.77 16.24
N ASP A 109 -9.67 11.09 16.16
CA ASP A 109 -10.68 11.92 15.53
C ASP A 109 -10.59 11.80 14.00
N ARG A 110 -11.73 11.53 13.37
CA ARG A 110 -11.81 11.37 11.91
C ARG A 110 -11.40 12.64 11.18
N GLN A 111 -11.82 13.80 11.68
CA GLN A 111 -11.51 15.07 11.02
C GLN A 111 -10.00 15.34 11.06
N GLN A 112 -9.35 15.06 12.19
CA GLN A 112 -7.89 15.13 12.31
C GLN A 112 -7.16 14.27 11.24
N MET A 113 -7.65 13.06 10.98
CA MET A 113 -7.07 12.19 9.94
C MET A 113 -7.26 12.79 8.55
N LEU A 114 -8.47 13.28 8.23
CA LEU A 114 -8.78 13.93 6.96
C LEU A 114 -7.93 15.19 6.75
N ASP A 115 -7.83 16.06 7.75
CA ASP A 115 -7.03 17.28 7.71
C ASP A 115 -5.55 16.98 7.40
N LEU A 116 -5.01 15.91 7.98
CA LEU A 116 -3.64 15.47 7.70
C LEU A 116 -3.48 14.99 6.25
N ALA A 117 -4.43 14.19 5.74
CA ALA A 117 -4.39 13.68 4.37
C ALA A 117 -4.62 14.76 3.31
N GLU A 118 -5.36 15.81 3.64
CA GLU A 118 -5.61 16.97 2.76
C GLU A 118 -4.49 18.02 2.81
N GLY A 119 -3.45 17.79 3.62
CA GLY A 119 -2.26 18.65 3.67
C GLY A 119 -2.34 19.81 4.67
N GLY A 120 -3.26 19.75 5.64
CA GLY A 120 -3.33 20.72 6.74
C GLY A 120 -2.09 20.72 7.62
N THR A 121 -1.39 19.59 7.72
CA THR A 121 -0.07 19.46 8.35
C THR A 121 0.70 18.33 7.67
N PRO A 122 2.03 18.41 7.46
CA PRO A 122 2.77 17.28 6.91
C PRO A 122 2.86 16.13 7.93
N PRO A 123 2.85 14.86 7.48
CA PRO A 123 3.18 13.73 8.34
C PRO A 123 4.67 13.76 8.75
N LEU A 124 5.05 12.85 9.66
CA LEU A 124 6.43 12.66 10.07
C LEU A 124 7.34 12.47 8.86
N ARG A 125 8.55 13.06 8.93
CA ARG A 125 9.47 13.13 7.77
C ARG A 125 9.77 11.75 7.16
N ASP A 126 9.98 10.75 8.01
CA ASP A 126 10.27 9.38 7.56
C ASP A 126 9.07 8.76 6.84
N VAL A 127 7.85 9.03 7.32
CA VAL A 127 6.62 8.60 6.63
C VAL A 127 6.41 9.36 5.33
N GLN A 128 6.63 10.67 5.32
CA GLN A 128 6.58 11.47 4.10
C GLN A 128 7.57 10.98 3.04
N SER A 129 8.75 10.50 3.45
CA SER A 129 9.76 9.99 2.52
C SER A 129 9.30 8.78 1.71
N LEU A 130 8.45 7.92 2.28
CA LEU A 130 7.82 6.81 1.57
C LEU A 130 6.89 7.35 0.47
N THR A 131 6.01 8.28 0.82
CA THR A 131 5.08 8.93 -0.12
C THR A 131 5.84 9.65 -1.24
N ASP A 132 6.87 10.43 -0.89
CA ASP A 132 7.71 11.16 -1.84
C ASP A 132 8.39 10.21 -2.83
N TRP A 133 8.91 9.08 -2.33
CA TRP A 133 9.54 8.07 -3.16
C TRP A 133 8.56 7.44 -4.15
N VAL A 134 7.38 7.03 -3.69
CA VAL A 134 6.37 6.39 -4.54
C VAL A 134 5.83 7.37 -5.59
N TRP A 135 5.62 8.65 -5.22
CA TRP A 135 5.31 9.70 -6.20
C TRP A 135 6.42 9.87 -7.23
N ARG A 136 7.69 9.93 -6.81
CA ARG A 136 8.83 10.09 -7.73
C ARG A 136 8.91 8.93 -8.72
N VAL A 137 8.79 7.69 -8.25
CA VAL A 137 8.83 6.49 -9.10
C VAL A 137 7.66 6.50 -10.08
N ASN A 138 6.43 6.77 -9.61
CA ASN A 138 5.27 6.76 -10.49
C ASN A 138 5.29 7.89 -11.53
N THR A 139 5.76 9.08 -11.17
CA THR A 139 5.75 10.25 -12.07
C THR A 139 6.95 10.32 -13.01
N LYS A 140 8.09 9.69 -12.66
CA LYS A 140 9.35 9.78 -13.44
C LYS A 140 9.85 8.45 -13.97
N GLY A 141 9.48 7.34 -13.36
CA GLY A 141 9.83 5.99 -13.79
C GLY A 141 8.92 5.47 -14.89
N SER A 142 9.34 4.36 -15.47
CA SER A 142 8.54 3.53 -16.37
C SER A 142 7.35 2.87 -15.65
N LEU A 143 6.57 2.05 -16.34
CA LEU A 143 5.51 1.26 -15.72
C LEU A 143 6.07 0.14 -14.82
N ALA A 144 7.26 -0.38 -15.13
CA ALA A 144 7.87 -1.52 -14.44
C ALA A 144 8.77 -1.11 -13.25
N GLU A 145 9.05 0.18 -13.10
CA GLU A 145 9.79 0.77 -11.96
C GLU A 145 8.82 1.21 -10.86
#